data_AF-A0A6B2LS08-F1
#
_entry.id   AF-A0A6B2LS08-F1
#
_cell.length_a   1.000
_cell.length_b   1.000
_cell.length_c   1.000
_cell.angle_alpha   90.00
_cell.angle_beta   90.00
_cell.angle_gamma   90.00
#
_symmetry.space_group_name_H-M   'P 1'
#
loop_
_entity.id
_entity.type
_entity.pdbx_description
1 polymer ?
#
loop_
_entity_poly.entity_id
_entity_poly.type
_entity_poly.pdbx_seq_one_letter_code
_entity_poly.pdbx_strand_id
1 'polypeptide(L)'
;MMYVFGGYDNDVGISNDLYVLDVNTRNWSVLKSPQPKPSPRYCHYSTIYRMKKKKYILVFGGRGANSVVFNDIWSYDIKENSWSEL
;
A
#
# COMPACT_ATOMS: atom_id res chain seq x y z
N MET A 1 6.73 -6.23 11.79
CA MET A 1 6.63 -5.55 10.49
C MET A 1 5.49 -4.54 10.55
N MET A 2 5.81 -3.28 10.30
CA MET A 2 4.85 -2.21 10.03
C MET A 2 4.90 -1.92 8.53
N TYR A 3 3.75 -1.71 7.91
CA TYR A 3 3.64 -1.46 6.47
C TYR A 3 3.09 -0.06 6.25
N VAL A 4 3.68 0.66 5.29
CA VAL A 4 3.26 2.01 4.89
C VAL A 4 3.12 2.02 3.38
N PHE A 5 1.90 2.23 2.89
CA PHE A 5 1.61 2.31 1.47
C PHE A 5 1.36 3.76 1.05
N GLY A 6 1.90 4.16 -0.09
CA GLY A 6 1.64 5.45 -0.72
C GLY A 6 2.03 6.65 0.15
N GLY A 7 1.23 7.72 0.09
CA GLY A 7 1.51 8.98 0.77
C GLY A 7 1.78 10.14 -0.19
N TYR A 8 1.96 11.32 0.38
CA TYR A 8 2.26 12.56 -0.33
C TYR A 8 3.43 13.26 0.34
N ASP A 9 4.41 13.63 -0.48
CA ASP A 9 5.54 14.45 -0.12
C ASP A 9 5.61 15.65 -1.09
N ASN A 10 6.01 16.82 -0.59
CA ASN A 10 6.02 18.04 -1.42
C ASN A 10 7.09 18.00 -2.52
N ASP A 11 8.21 17.31 -2.28
CA ASP A 11 9.35 17.27 -3.19
C ASP A 11 9.28 16.04 -4.12
N VAL A 12 8.78 14.91 -3.60
CA VAL A 12 8.70 13.62 -4.33
C VAL A 12 7.33 13.40 -4.99
N GLY A 13 6.28 14.04 -4.49
CA GLY A 13 4.91 13.87 -4.98
C GLY A 13 4.15 12.71 -4.33
N ILE A 14 3.17 12.17 -5.05
CA ILE A 14 2.33 11.07 -4.56
C ILE A 14 2.99 9.73 -4.91
N SER A 15 3.08 8.83 -3.93
CA SER A 15 3.69 7.50 -4.10
C SER A 15 2.64 6.37 -4.18
N ASN A 16 3.03 5.24 -4.78
CA ASN A 16 2.40 3.93 -4.62
C ASN A 16 3.41 2.85 -4.19
N ASP A 17 4.49 3.25 -3.52
CA ASP A 17 5.43 2.31 -2.94
C ASP A 17 4.88 1.72 -1.65
N LEU A 18 5.28 0.47 -1.38
CA LEU A 18 5.00 -0.20 -0.13
C LEU A 18 6.30 -0.32 0.67
N TYR A 19 6.42 0.51 1.70
CA TYR A 19 7.52 0.46 2.66
C TYR A 19 7.20 -0.53 3.77
N VAL A 20 8.22 -1.25 4.23
CA VAL A 20 8.15 -2.09 5.42
C VAL A 20 9.23 -1.67 6.41
N LEU A 21 8.80 -1.48 7.65
CA LEU A 21 9.66 -1.28 8.80
C LEU A 21 9.73 -2.58 9.60
N ASP A 22 10.93 -3.13 9.74
CA ASP A 22 11.21 -4.06 10.81
C ASP A 22 11.33 -3.26 12.12
N VAL A 23 10.30 -3.36 12.95
CA VAL A 23 10.20 -2.62 14.22
C VAL A 23 11.24 -3.06 15.25
N ASN A 24 11.84 -4.24 15.11
CA ASN A 24 12.86 -4.73 16.03
C ASN A 24 14.23 -4.14 15.67
N THR A 25 14.59 -4.20 14.37
CA THR A 25 15.88 -3.70 13.88
C THR A 25 15.86 -2.23 13.49
N ARG A 26 14.66 -1.63 13.40
CA ARG A 26 14.39 -0.26 12.94
C ARG A 26 14.84 0.01 11.49
N ASN A 27 14.97 -1.05 10.71
CA ASN A 27 15.37 -0.95 9.32
C ASN A 27 14.14 -0.83 8.41
N TRP A 28 14.22 0.15 7.50
CA TRP A 28 13.25 0.33 6.43
C TRP A 28 13.72 -0.40 5.17
N SER A 29 12.76 -0.98 4.45
CA SER A 29 12.98 -1.47 3.10
C SER A 29 11.74 -1.23 2.23
N VAL A 30 11.93 -1.27 0.92
CA VAL A 30 10.84 -1.12 -0.06
C VAL A 30 10.50 -2.48 -0.64
N LEU A 31 9.22 -2.85 -0.58
CA LEU A 31 8.70 -4.03 -1.24
C LEU A 31 8.42 -3.68 -2.72
N LYS A 32 9.29 -4.18 -3.61
CA LYS A 32 9.11 -4.04 -5.05
C LYS A 32 8.06 -5.04 -5.53
N SER A 33 6.80 -4.60 -5.59
CA SER A 33 5.70 -5.41 -6.10
C SER A 33 5.51 -5.20 -7.60
N PRO A 34 5.32 -6.27 -8.39
CA PRO A 34 5.02 -6.18 -9.82
C PRO A 34 3.63 -5.58 -10.07
N GLN A 35 3.36 -5.21 -11.33
CA GLN A 35 2.01 -4.86 -11.77
C GLN A 35 1.10 -6.11 -11.81
N PRO A 36 -0.23 -5.96 -11.67
CA PRO A 36 -0.95 -4.72 -11.39
C PRO A 36 -0.71 -4.22 -9.95
N LYS A 37 -0.76 -2.91 -9.71
CA LYS A 37 -0.76 -2.30 -8.36
C LYS A 37 -1.59 -1.02 -8.33
N PRO A 38 -2.05 -0.56 -7.15
CA PRO A 38 -2.85 0.66 -7.07
C PRO A 38 -2.08 1.87 -7.60
N SER A 39 -2.79 2.80 -8.26
CA SER A 39 -2.22 4.10 -8.63
C SER A 39 -1.71 4.87 -7.40
N PRO A 40 -0.71 5.76 -7.56
CA PRO A 40 -0.23 6.63 -6.48
C PRO A 40 -1.37 7.33 -5.76
N ARG A 41 -1.40 7.19 -4.42
CA ARG A 41 -2.49 7.71 -3.61
C ARG A 41 -2.08 8.08 -2.19
N TYR A 42 -2.76 9.07 -1.63
CA TYR A 42 -2.66 9.52 -0.24
C TYR A 42 -4.06 9.68 0.38
N CYS A 43 -4.16 9.89 1.69
CA CYS A 43 -5.44 9.97 2.43
C CYS A 43 -6.40 8.78 2.15
N HIS A 44 -5.85 7.60 1.87
CA HIS A 44 -6.61 6.36 1.73
C HIS A 44 -6.84 5.72 3.11
N TYR A 45 -7.80 4.81 3.19
CA TYR A 45 -7.96 3.95 4.36
C TYR A 45 -7.14 2.69 4.18
N SER A 46 -6.52 2.19 5.26
CA SER A 46 -5.82 0.92 5.23
C SER A 46 -6.14 0.07 6.46
N THR A 47 -6.19 -1.25 6.27
CA THR A 47 -6.37 -2.22 7.35
C THR A 47 -5.67 -3.53 7.03
N ILE A 48 -5.48 -4.37 8.05
CA ILE A 48 -4.97 -5.73 7.87
C ILE A 48 -6.14 -6.71 7.96
N TYR A 49 -6.34 -7.47 6.90
CA TYR A 49 -7.28 -8.59 6.87
C TYR A 49 -6.52 -9.92 7.01
N ARG A 50 -7.08 -10.85 7.79
CA ARG A 50 -6.49 -12.17 8.01
C ARG A 50 -7.46 -13.25 7.57
N MET A 51 -7.04 -14.11 6.64
CA MET A 51 -7.82 -15.23 6.17
C MET A 51 -7.02 -16.52 6.37
N LYS A 52 -7.46 -17.35 7.32
CA LYS A 52 -6.73 -18.56 7.74
C LYS A 52 -5.27 -18.23 8.08
N LYS A 53 -4.31 -18.71 7.30
CA LYS A 53 -2.87 -18.49 7.46
C LYS A 53 -2.32 -17.32 6.62
N LYS A 54 -3.15 -16.67 5.81
CA LYS A 54 -2.76 -15.53 4.96
C LYS A 54 -3.11 -14.20 5.62
N LYS A 55 -2.26 -13.20 5.41
CA LYS A 55 -2.45 -11.81 5.85
C LYS A 55 -2.41 -10.92 4.63
N TYR A 56 -3.40 -10.03 4.55
CA TYR A 56 -3.56 -9.08 3.47
C TYR A 56 -3.52 -7.67 4.03
N ILE A 57 -2.93 -6.75 3.28
CA ILE A 57 -3.14 -5.32 3.49
C ILE A 57 -4.26 -4.92 2.55
N LEU A 58 -5.31 -4.31 3.10
CA LEU A 58 -6.39 -3.73 2.31
C LEU A 58 -6.18 -2.22 2.23
N VAL A 59 -6.36 -1.66 1.05
CA VAL A 59 -6.31 -0.22 0.78
C VAL A 59 -7.63 0.15 0.10
N PHE A 60 -8.34 1.12 0.66
CA PHE A 60 -9.59 1.62 0.09
C PHE A 60 -9.50 3.11 -0.23
N GLY A 61 -9.88 3.44 -1.46
CA GLY A 61 -10.01 4.80 -1.96
C GLY A 61 -8.72 5.62 -1.83
N GLY A 62 -8.87 6.90 -1.49
CA GLY A 62 -7.79 7.88 -1.40
C GLY A 62 -7.85 8.93 -2.50
N ARG A 63 -6.81 9.76 -2.56
CA ARG A 63 -6.67 10.84 -3.53
C ARG A 63 -5.42 10.66 -4.39
N GLY A 64 -5.56 10.88 -5.68
CA GLY A 64 -4.47 10.89 -6.65
C GLY A 64 -4.09 12.31 -7.08
N ALA A 65 -3.29 12.41 -8.13
CA ALA A 65 -2.96 13.69 -8.76
C ALA A 65 -4.21 14.29 -9.44
N ASN A 66 -4.17 15.60 -9.75
CA ASN A 66 -5.22 16.29 -10.50
C ASN A 66 -6.63 16.13 -9.93
N SER A 67 -6.75 16.13 -8.60
CA SER A 67 -8.02 15.98 -7.87
C SER A 67 -8.74 14.65 -8.12
N VAL A 68 -8.06 13.61 -8.59
CA VAL A 68 -8.63 12.27 -8.70
C VAL A 68 -8.97 11.75 -7.30
N VAL A 69 -10.18 11.21 -7.15
CA VAL A 69 -10.64 10.52 -5.94
C VAL A 69 -10.92 9.08 -6.31
N PHE A 70 -10.32 8.16 -5.56
CA PHE A 70 -10.49 6.73 -5.76
C PHE A 70 -11.59 6.18 -4.84
N ASN A 71 -12.31 5.19 -5.34
CA ASN A 71 -13.34 4.41 -4.62
C ASN A 71 -13.14 2.89 -4.80
N ASP A 72 -11.97 2.47 -5.30
CA ASP A 72 -11.55 1.09 -5.48
C ASP A 72 -11.03 0.48 -4.17
N ILE A 73 -11.03 -0.86 -4.12
CA ILE A 73 -10.40 -1.62 -3.04
C ILE A 73 -9.25 -2.43 -3.64
N TRP A 74 -8.10 -2.36 -3.00
CA TRP A 74 -6.94 -3.17 -3.34
C TRP A 74 -6.55 -4.05 -2.17
N SER A 75 -6.15 -5.28 -2.48
CA SER A 75 -5.57 -6.23 -1.53
C SER A 75 -4.14 -6.54 -1.91
N TYR A 76 -3.26 -6.60 -0.92
CA TYR A 76 -1.87 -7.02 -1.06
C TYR A 76 -1.62 -8.31 -0.28
N ASP A 77 -1.24 -9.38 -0.96
CA ASP A 77 -0.81 -10.63 -0.32
C ASP A 77 0.65 -10.49 0.11
N ILE A 78 0.88 -10.40 1.42
CA ILE A 78 2.22 -10.21 2.00
C ILE A 78 3.17 -11.36 1.65
N LYS A 79 2.64 -12.58 1.52
CA LYS A 79 3.46 -13.76 1.23
C LYS A 79 3.85 -13.82 -0.24
N GLU A 80 2.90 -13.52 -1.12
CA GLU A 80 3.09 -13.62 -2.57
C GLU A 80 3.69 -12.34 -3.20
N ASN A 81 3.82 -11.25 -2.42
CA ASN A 81 4.29 -9.93 -2.86
C ASN A 81 3.53 -9.43 -4.11
N SER A 82 2.20 -9.53 -4.09
CA SER A 82 1.35 -9.18 -5.22
C SER A 82 0.12 -8.41 -4.77
N TRP A 83 -0.31 -7.48 -5.63
CA TRP A 83 -1.54 -6.72 -5.47
C TRP A 83 -2.67 -7.33 -6.32
N SER A 84 -3.91 -7.13 -5.89
CA SER A 84 -5.11 -7.47 -6.65
C SER A 84 -6.21 -6.45 -6.32
N GLU A 85 -6.85 -5.90 -7.34
CA GLU A 85 -8.07 -5.10 -7.19
C GLU A 85 -9.23 -6.04 -6.84
N LEU A 86 -10.09 -5.64 -5.89
CA LEU A 86 -11.23 -6.41 -5.39
C LEU A 86 -12.56 -5.86 -5.92
#